data_AF-A0A1M7TDY7-F1
#
_entry.id   AF-A0A1M7TDY7-F1
#
_cell.length_a   1.000
_cell.length_b   1.000
_cell.length_c   1.000
_cell.angle_alpha   90.00
_cell.angle_beta   90.00
_cell.angle_gamma   90.00
#
_symmetry.space_group_name_H-M   'P 1'
#
loop_
_entity.id
_entity.type
_entity.pdbx_description
1 polymer ?
#
loop_
_entity_poly.entity_id
_entity_poly.type
_entity_poly.pdbx_seq_one_letter_code
_entity_poly.pdbx_strand_id
1 'polypeptide(L)'
;MKYYLCEIEHDNGNVRISIQKDLVIGITDKFLKGHEEVGIFGFAIYGQQLYPVVTHTNLNNPLFKFFLILREFALGVTRIVEEIDTTPIPVTHNIPHDRGFEKFSEYSGVILHKDSTYYVYNTYFVQLPTNARVIDKDMLSGTVESKEPKSNQKLSRFSITEEYIIIGEKLAVSFKKVKNILPSSIMIHFKTDEFDGFVDYEKVLPVKDLDGGKFIVIVENLGYRTDNIRLTFGNVLTHKTADGFETYLETPSGMYKLIE
;
A
#
# COMPACT_ATOMS: atom_id res chain seq x y z
N MET A 1 -1.64 22.06 -9.75
CA MET A 1 -0.89 21.22 -8.79
C MET A 1 0.52 21.06 -9.31
N LYS A 2 1.53 20.98 -8.44
CA LYS A 2 2.92 20.93 -8.90
C LYS A 2 3.42 19.51 -9.09
N TYR A 3 4.14 19.27 -10.18
CA TYR A 3 4.71 17.96 -10.52
C TYR A 3 6.18 18.10 -10.91
N TYR A 4 6.98 17.10 -10.52
CA TYR A 4 8.29 16.87 -11.13
C TYR A 4 8.12 15.98 -12.35
N LEU A 5 8.62 16.43 -13.49
CA LEU A 5 8.76 15.61 -14.70
C LEU A 5 10.10 14.90 -14.65
N CYS A 6 10.11 13.58 -14.77
CA CYS A 6 11.29 12.75 -14.60
C CYS A 6 11.45 11.76 -15.76
N GLU A 7 12.69 11.35 -15.97
CA GLU A 7 13.07 10.35 -16.97
C GLU A 7 13.88 9.24 -16.31
N ILE A 8 13.64 8.01 -16.74
CA ILE A 8 14.34 6.81 -16.30
C ILE A 8 14.87 6.09 -17.53
N GLU A 9 16.17 6.23 -17.74
CA GLU A 9 16.93 5.55 -18.78
C GLU A 9 17.22 4.12 -18.33
N HIS A 10 17.06 3.19 -19.27
CA HIS A 10 17.31 1.77 -19.10
C HIS A 10 17.67 1.18 -20.47
N ASP A 11 18.13 -0.07 -20.54
CA ASP A 11 18.69 -0.64 -21.77
C ASP A 11 17.71 -0.64 -22.97
N ASN A 12 16.40 -0.68 -22.71
CA ASN A 12 15.37 -0.74 -23.75
C ASN A 12 14.76 0.63 -24.08
N GLY A 13 15.24 1.73 -23.49
CA GLY A 13 14.76 3.08 -23.79
C GLY A 13 14.68 4.00 -22.59
N ASN A 14 13.72 4.93 -22.62
CA ASN A 14 13.51 5.92 -21.59
C ASN A 14 12.03 5.95 -21.19
N VAL A 15 11.77 5.77 -19.89
CA VAL A 15 10.43 5.90 -19.31
C VAL A 15 10.26 7.29 -18.73
N ARG A 16 9.20 7.97 -19.15
CA ARG A 16 8.85 9.32 -18.70
C ARG A 16 7.72 9.27 -17.67
N ILE A 17 8.05 9.64 -16.44
CA ILE A 17 7.08 9.67 -15.34
C ILE A 17 6.99 11.06 -14.74
N SER A 18 5.88 11.31 -14.04
CA SER A 18 5.70 12.50 -13.25
C SER A 18 5.24 12.14 -11.84
N ILE A 19 5.65 12.93 -10.87
CA ILE A 19 5.31 12.73 -9.46
C ILE A 19 4.88 14.05 -8.83
N GLN A 20 3.82 14.00 -8.04
CA GLN A 20 3.32 15.18 -7.35
C GLN A 20 4.37 15.70 -6.36
N LYS A 21 4.72 16.98 -6.48
CA LYS A 21 5.79 17.61 -5.70
C LYS A 21 5.53 17.53 -4.19
N ASP A 22 4.28 17.66 -3.76
CA ASP A 22 3.92 17.65 -2.33
C ASP A 22 4.16 16.29 -1.64
N LEU A 23 4.31 15.21 -2.43
CA LEU A 23 4.68 13.89 -1.91
C LEU A 23 6.19 13.73 -1.71
N VAL A 24 6.99 14.61 -2.32
CA VAL A 24 8.45 14.56 -2.30
C VAL A 24 8.96 15.42 -1.16
N ILE A 25 9.51 14.78 -0.12
CA ILE A 25 10.05 15.45 1.06
C ILE A 25 11.51 15.89 0.88
N GLY A 26 12.17 15.43 -0.18
CA GLY A 26 13.56 15.75 -0.49
C GLY A 26 14.06 15.10 -1.77
N ILE A 27 15.25 15.50 -2.21
CA ILE A 27 15.95 14.90 -3.35
C ILE A 27 17.39 14.67 -2.93
N THR A 28 17.96 13.51 -3.29
CA THR A 28 19.37 13.17 -3.04
C THR A 28 19.97 12.50 -4.26
N ASP A 29 21.29 12.58 -4.39
CA ASP A 29 22.11 11.84 -5.35
C ASP A 29 22.90 10.70 -4.66
N LYS A 30 22.79 10.57 -3.34
CA LYS A 30 23.53 9.58 -2.55
C LYS A 30 22.80 8.24 -2.57
N PHE A 31 23.51 7.20 -3.02
CA PHE A 31 22.95 5.87 -3.21
C PHE A 31 23.91 4.77 -2.73
N LEU A 32 23.33 3.76 -2.07
CA LEU A 32 23.97 2.52 -1.71
C LEU A 32 23.33 1.42 -2.56
N LYS A 33 24.09 0.88 -3.52
CA LYS A 33 23.61 -0.20 -4.39
C LYS A 33 23.28 -1.43 -3.54
N GLY A 34 22.09 -1.98 -3.72
CA GLY A 34 21.65 -3.22 -3.06
C GLY A 34 22.16 -4.46 -3.77
N HIS A 35 22.06 -5.62 -3.12
CA HIS A 35 22.24 -6.91 -3.78
C HIS A 35 21.02 -7.22 -4.67
N GLU A 36 21.26 -7.70 -5.89
CA GLU A 36 20.26 -7.85 -6.96
C GLU A 36 19.15 -8.89 -6.67
N GLU A 37 19.26 -9.64 -5.57
CA GLU A 37 18.39 -10.77 -5.23
C GLU A 37 17.05 -10.39 -4.57
N VAL A 38 16.83 -9.12 -4.23
CA VAL A 38 15.60 -8.63 -3.60
C VAL A 38 15.10 -7.45 -4.42
N GLY A 39 13.81 -7.36 -4.76
CA GLY A 39 13.19 -6.35 -5.63
C GLY A 39 13.30 -4.87 -5.20
N ILE A 40 14.34 -4.51 -4.47
CA ILE A 40 14.84 -3.15 -4.19
C ILE A 40 16.18 -2.97 -4.91
N PHE A 41 16.36 -1.85 -5.61
CA PHE A 41 17.62 -1.59 -6.32
C PHE A 41 18.77 -1.19 -5.37
N GLY A 42 18.44 -0.79 -4.15
CA GLY A 42 19.37 -0.33 -3.13
C GLY A 42 18.70 0.65 -2.16
N PHE A 43 19.49 1.55 -1.57
CA PHE A 43 19.03 2.54 -0.62
C PHE A 43 19.53 3.94 -0.97
N ALA A 44 18.62 4.92 -0.98
CA ALA A 44 18.96 6.33 -1.09
C ALA A 44 19.23 6.92 0.31
N ILE A 45 20.25 7.76 0.43
CA ILE A 45 20.62 8.39 1.70
C ILE A 45 20.08 9.82 1.73
N TYR A 46 19.20 10.11 2.68
CA TYR A 46 18.70 11.47 2.90
C TYR A 46 18.65 11.80 4.39
N GLY A 47 19.34 12.87 4.78
CA GLY A 47 19.59 13.16 6.20
C GLY A 47 20.32 12.01 6.88
N GLN A 48 19.76 11.52 8.00
CA GLN A 48 20.24 10.33 8.73
C GLN A 48 19.45 9.06 8.38
N GLN A 49 18.67 9.06 7.30
CA GLN A 49 17.80 7.93 6.96
C GLN A 49 18.20 7.28 5.63
N LEU A 50 18.02 5.97 5.55
CA LEU A 50 18.12 5.18 4.34
C LEU A 50 16.73 4.84 3.84
N TYR A 51 16.44 5.19 2.60
CA TYR A 51 15.16 4.92 1.96
C TYR A 51 15.34 3.81 0.92
N PRO A 52 14.53 2.73 0.95
CA PRO A 52 14.61 1.71 -0.08
C PRO A 52 14.29 2.33 -1.44
N VAL A 53 15.11 2.03 -2.44
CA VAL A 53 14.93 2.52 -3.80
C VAL A 53 14.04 1.57 -4.57
N VAL A 54 12.94 2.12 -5.05
CA VAL A 54 12.02 1.47 -5.99
C VAL A 54 11.81 2.35 -7.20
N THR A 55 11.24 1.75 -8.25
CA THR A 55 10.97 2.44 -9.50
C THR A 55 9.92 1.68 -10.31
N HIS A 56 9.70 2.12 -11.56
CA HIS A 56 8.82 1.47 -12.52
C HIS A 56 9.19 -0.01 -12.72
N THR A 57 8.19 -0.86 -12.96
CA THR A 57 8.43 -2.30 -13.20
C THR A 57 9.05 -2.55 -14.59
N ASN A 58 9.62 -3.73 -14.81
CA ASN A 58 10.16 -4.14 -16.12
C ASN A 58 11.25 -3.25 -16.73
N LEU A 59 11.97 -2.50 -15.89
CA LEU A 59 13.16 -1.77 -16.32
C LEU A 59 14.36 -2.73 -16.39
N ASN A 60 14.91 -2.88 -17.60
CA ASN A 60 16.14 -3.63 -17.83
C ASN A 60 17.37 -2.74 -17.54
N ASN A 61 18.14 -3.05 -16.49
CA ASN A 61 19.31 -2.28 -16.04
C ASN A 61 19.09 -0.75 -15.96
N PRO A 62 18.15 -0.27 -15.12
CA PRO A 62 17.88 1.15 -15.02
C PRO A 62 19.07 1.95 -14.45
N LEU A 63 19.28 3.15 -14.98
CA LEU A 63 20.36 4.06 -14.61
C LEU A 63 19.87 5.16 -13.67
N PHE A 64 19.95 4.95 -12.36
CA PHE A 64 19.56 5.99 -11.39
C PHE A 64 20.70 6.96 -11.08
N LYS A 65 20.37 8.26 -11.10
CA LYS A 65 21.28 9.36 -10.69
C LYS A 65 20.70 10.20 -9.57
N PHE A 66 19.38 10.32 -9.52
CA PHE A 66 18.67 11.09 -8.52
C PHE A 66 17.58 10.24 -7.87
N PHE A 67 17.30 10.54 -6.61
CA PHE A 67 16.34 9.83 -5.80
C PHE A 67 15.40 10.84 -5.18
N LEU A 68 14.14 10.82 -5.61
CA LEU A 68 13.09 11.63 -4.99
C LEU A 68 12.63 10.88 -3.75
N ILE A 69 12.77 11.52 -2.59
CA ILE A 69 12.46 10.94 -1.30
C ILE A 69 10.97 11.14 -1.02
N LEU A 70 10.25 10.04 -0.86
CA LEU A 70 8.89 10.01 -0.35
C LEU A 70 8.90 9.54 1.11
N ARG A 71 7.72 9.43 1.72
CA ARG A 71 7.57 9.04 3.12
C ARG A 71 8.18 7.66 3.44
N GLU A 72 8.03 6.69 2.56
CA GLU A 72 8.34 5.28 2.84
C GLU A 72 9.44 4.69 1.95
N PHE A 73 9.75 5.35 0.84
CA PHE A 73 10.72 4.89 -0.15
C PHE A 73 11.31 6.06 -0.93
N ALA A 74 12.32 5.76 -1.72
CA ALA A 74 12.88 6.69 -2.69
C ALA A 74 12.59 6.21 -4.11
N LEU A 75 12.12 7.12 -4.96
CA LEU A 75 11.91 6.86 -6.37
C LEU A 75 13.20 7.15 -7.14
N GLY A 76 13.83 6.10 -7.67
CA GLY A 76 15.03 6.23 -8.49
C GLY A 76 14.70 6.75 -9.88
N VAL A 77 15.37 7.83 -10.31
CA VAL A 77 15.26 8.41 -11.65
C VAL A 77 16.63 8.76 -12.23
N THR A 78 16.73 8.79 -13.56
CA THR A 78 17.95 9.22 -14.25
C THR A 78 18.07 10.74 -14.29
N ARG A 79 16.94 11.43 -14.50
CA ARG A 79 16.90 12.88 -14.62
C ARG A 79 15.57 13.45 -14.11
N ILE A 80 15.66 14.59 -13.44
CA ILE A 80 14.51 15.48 -13.18
C ILE A 80 14.58 16.57 -14.27
N VAL A 81 13.60 16.59 -15.17
CA VAL A 81 13.56 17.46 -16.33
C VAL A 81 13.16 18.87 -15.92
N GLU A 82 12.03 19.00 -15.23
CA GLU A 82 11.50 20.28 -14.77
C GLU A 82 10.41 20.11 -13.71
N GLU A 83 10.13 21.19 -12.98
CA GLU A 83 8.94 21.34 -12.15
C GLU A 83 7.91 22.15 -12.92
N ILE A 84 6.67 21.66 -12.97
CA ILE A 84 5.56 22.35 -13.63
C ILE A 84 4.37 22.45 -12.70
N ASP A 85 3.51 23.45 -12.95
CA ASP A 85 2.19 23.53 -12.36
C ASP A 85 1.15 23.15 -13.43
N THR A 86 0.44 22.05 -13.19
CA THR A 86 -0.55 21.52 -14.14
C THR A 86 -1.61 20.67 -13.43
N THR A 87 -2.59 20.21 -14.18
CA THR A 87 -3.59 19.23 -13.75
C THR A 87 -3.48 18.03 -14.69
N PRO A 88 -3.18 16.82 -14.18
CA PRO A 88 -3.12 15.64 -15.02
C PRO A 88 -4.44 15.32 -15.70
N ILE A 89 -4.35 14.76 -16.89
CA ILE A 89 -5.47 14.11 -17.56
C ILE A 89 -5.61 12.71 -16.94
N PRO A 90 -6.72 12.37 -16.28
CA PRO A 90 -6.90 11.06 -15.66
C PRO A 90 -6.77 9.94 -16.70
N VAL A 91 -6.20 8.80 -16.31
CA VAL A 91 -6.14 7.64 -17.22
C VAL A 91 -7.57 7.14 -17.49
N THR A 92 -8.01 7.29 -18.74
CA THR A 92 -9.25 6.74 -19.27
C THR A 92 -8.92 5.80 -20.43
N HIS A 93 -9.87 4.97 -20.87
CA HIS A 93 -9.67 3.99 -21.95
C HIS A 93 -9.23 4.57 -23.32
N ASN A 94 -9.09 5.90 -23.46
CA ASN A 94 -8.89 6.61 -24.73
C ASN A 94 -7.54 7.36 -24.85
N ILE A 95 -6.57 7.14 -23.96
CA ILE A 95 -5.25 7.80 -24.08
C ILE A 95 -4.38 7.05 -25.10
N PRO A 96 -3.75 7.73 -26.08
CA PRO A 96 -2.93 7.08 -27.09
C PRO A 96 -1.82 6.23 -26.46
N HIS A 97 -1.82 4.95 -26.81
CA HIS A 97 -0.85 3.97 -26.33
C HIS A 97 0.45 4.09 -27.12
N ASP A 98 1.45 4.78 -26.58
CA ASP A 98 2.83 4.49 -26.98
C ASP A 98 3.23 3.12 -26.39
N ARG A 99 3.79 2.26 -27.24
CA ARG A 99 3.98 0.84 -26.97
C ARG A 99 4.92 0.62 -25.77
N GLY A 100 4.35 0.23 -24.63
CA GLY A 100 5.10 -0.13 -23.41
C GLY A 100 4.23 -0.36 -22.16
N PHE A 101 2.91 -0.55 -22.33
CA PHE A 101 1.96 -0.65 -21.22
C PHE A 101 1.81 -2.09 -20.73
N GLU A 102 2.17 -2.39 -19.48
CA GLU A 102 1.89 -3.70 -18.90
C GLU A 102 1.07 -3.68 -17.60
N LYS A 103 1.01 -2.58 -16.82
CA LYS A 103 0.05 -2.43 -15.70
C LYS A 103 -0.52 -1.01 -15.53
N PHE A 104 -1.77 -0.80 -15.94
CA PHE A 104 -2.49 0.47 -15.78
C PHE A 104 -2.54 1.01 -14.34
N SER A 105 -2.44 0.14 -13.33
CA SER A 105 -2.47 0.51 -11.91
C SER A 105 -1.27 1.34 -11.46
N GLU A 106 -0.15 1.30 -12.19
CA GLU A 106 1.06 2.06 -11.86
C GLU A 106 0.92 3.56 -12.14
N TYR A 107 -0.18 3.97 -12.78
CA TYR A 107 -0.41 5.35 -13.20
C TYR A 107 -1.81 5.85 -12.83
N SER A 108 -1.89 7.12 -12.41
CA SER A 108 -3.16 7.78 -12.07
C SER A 108 -3.62 8.79 -13.14
N GLY A 109 -2.69 9.25 -13.98
CA GLY A 109 -2.97 10.21 -15.06
C GLY A 109 -1.82 10.33 -16.04
N VAL A 110 -1.95 11.28 -16.97
CA VAL A 110 -0.89 11.72 -17.87
C VAL A 110 -0.78 13.23 -17.90
N ILE A 111 0.41 13.71 -18.18
CA ILE A 111 0.72 15.12 -18.43
C ILE A 111 1.34 15.19 -19.82
N LEU A 112 0.71 15.97 -20.70
CA LEU A 112 1.26 16.28 -22.02
C LEU A 112 2.12 17.54 -21.90
N HIS A 113 3.39 17.45 -22.29
CA HIS A 113 4.32 18.56 -22.16
C HIS A 113 5.40 18.55 -23.24
N LYS A 114 5.53 19.67 -23.99
CA LYS A 114 6.53 19.87 -25.06
C LYS A 114 6.71 18.63 -25.95
N ASP A 115 5.59 18.16 -26.51
CA ASP A 115 5.51 17.00 -27.41
C ASP A 115 5.86 15.65 -26.77
N SER A 116 5.92 15.56 -25.44
CA SER A 116 6.16 14.34 -24.69
C SER A 116 5.01 14.03 -23.74
N THR A 117 4.74 12.75 -23.56
CA THR A 117 3.78 12.26 -22.55
C THR A 117 4.54 11.82 -21.32
N TYR A 118 4.18 12.38 -20.17
CA TYR A 118 4.67 11.97 -18.84
C TYR A 118 3.54 11.28 -18.09
N TYR A 119 3.75 10.06 -17.63
CA TYR A 119 2.74 9.32 -16.88
C TYR A 119 2.81 9.65 -15.40
N VAL A 120 1.69 10.03 -14.78
CA VAL A 120 1.65 10.34 -13.34
C VAL A 120 1.76 9.06 -12.56
N TYR A 121 2.89 8.87 -11.87
CA TYR A 121 3.20 7.67 -11.12
C TYR A 121 2.27 7.52 -9.92
N ASN A 122 1.66 6.35 -9.81
CA ASN A 122 0.72 6.03 -8.76
C ASN A 122 1.43 5.47 -7.52
N THR A 123 1.85 6.38 -6.65
CA THR A 123 2.57 6.04 -5.41
C THR A 123 1.77 5.16 -4.43
N TYR A 124 0.44 5.04 -4.60
CA TYR A 124 -0.43 4.24 -3.73
C TYR A 124 -0.34 2.73 -3.99
N PHE A 125 0.11 2.29 -5.17
CA PHE A 125 0.23 0.86 -5.51
C PHE A 125 1.68 0.37 -5.49
N VAL A 126 2.60 1.14 -4.91
CA VAL A 126 3.99 0.74 -4.77
C VAL A 126 4.11 -0.32 -3.68
N GLN A 127 4.41 -1.55 -4.07
CA GLN A 127 4.67 -2.65 -3.15
C GLN A 127 6.17 -2.74 -2.87
N LEU A 128 6.55 -2.43 -1.63
CA LEU A 128 7.91 -2.68 -1.14
C LEU A 128 8.05 -4.16 -0.74
N PRO A 129 9.20 -4.81 -0.99
CA PRO A 129 9.50 -6.11 -0.39
C PRO A 129 9.34 -6.03 1.14
N THR A 130 8.87 -7.10 1.78
CA THR A 130 8.51 -7.15 3.21
C THR A 130 9.63 -6.71 4.19
N ASN A 131 10.88 -6.72 3.74
CA ASN A 131 12.06 -6.34 4.51
C ASN A 131 12.61 -4.95 4.17
N ALA A 132 12.05 -4.27 3.17
CA ALA A 132 12.45 -2.92 2.76
C ALA A 132 11.74 -1.90 3.65
N ARG A 133 12.48 -1.25 4.55
CA ARG A 133 11.98 -0.19 5.42
C ARG A 133 12.95 0.99 5.43
N VAL A 134 12.45 2.15 5.82
CA VAL A 134 13.32 3.29 6.13
C VAL A 134 14.15 2.94 7.38
N ILE A 135 15.48 3.01 7.26
CA ILE A 135 16.40 2.66 8.36
C ILE A 135 17.08 3.94 8.85
N ASP A 136 17.10 4.14 10.16
CA ASP A 136 17.90 5.20 10.76
C ASP A 136 19.38 4.79 10.78
N LYS A 137 20.26 5.67 10.32
CA LYS A 137 21.69 5.40 10.11
C LYS A 137 22.39 5.01 11.41
N ASP A 138 21.91 5.50 12.55
CA ASP A 138 22.43 5.15 13.87
C ASP A 138 22.14 3.69 14.26
N MET A 139 21.16 3.05 13.64
CA MET A 139 20.90 1.60 13.82
C MET A 139 21.89 0.71 13.06
N LEU A 140 22.68 1.26 12.13
CA LEU A 140 23.67 0.50 11.34
C LEU A 140 25.07 0.51 11.97
N SER A 141 25.39 1.48 12.81
CA SER A 141 26.60 1.46 13.64
C SER A 141 26.32 0.61 14.87
N GLY A 142 26.74 -0.66 14.87
CA GLY A 142 26.51 -1.66 15.93
C GLY A 142 27.14 -1.37 17.31
N THR A 143 26.97 -0.17 17.84
CA THR A 143 27.38 0.27 19.17
C THR A 143 26.35 1.24 19.72
N VAL A 144 25.18 0.72 20.08
CA VAL A 144 24.37 1.33 21.14
C VAL A 144 24.05 0.21 22.11
N GLU A 145 24.85 0.15 23.19
CA GLU A 145 24.50 -0.58 24.38
C GLU A 145 23.08 -0.23 24.79
N SER A 146 22.31 -1.29 25.00
CA SER A 146 20.93 -1.28 25.41
C SER A 146 20.75 -0.44 26.67
N LYS A 147 20.25 0.79 26.52
CA LYS A 147 19.58 1.48 27.63
C LYS A 147 18.08 1.27 27.47
N GLU A 148 17.58 0.31 28.24
CA GLU A 148 16.17 0.07 28.50
C GLU A 148 15.43 1.40 28.75
N PRO A 149 14.31 1.67 28.05
CA PRO A 149 13.26 2.48 28.65
C PRO A 149 12.61 1.62 29.73
N LYS A 150 12.96 1.89 30.98
CA LYS A 150 12.21 1.39 32.14
C LYS A 150 10.83 2.03 32.16
N SER A 151 9.85 1.37 31.56
CA SER A 151 8.47 1.38 32.06
C SER A 151 7.66 0.25 31.42
N ASN A 152 7.18 -0.63 32.31
CA ASN A 152 6.34 -1.79 32.06
C ASN A 152 5.17 -1.52 31.09
N GLN A 153 5.27 -2.03 29.86
CA GLN A 153 4.18 -2.68 29.13
C GLN A 153 4.79 -3.45 27.95
N LYS A 154 4.65 -4.79 27.97
CA LYS A 154 5.02 -5.65 26.84
C LYS A 154 4.10 -5.29 25.65
N LEU A 155 4.53 -4.37 24.79
CA LEU A 155 4.02 -4.24 23.43
C LEU A 155 4.88 -5.11 22.53
N SER A 156 4.43 -6.33 22.26
CA SER A 156 4.93 -7.12 21.14
C SER A 156 4.49 -6.43 19.85
N ARG A 157 5.38 -5.64 19.24
CA ARG A 157 5.18 -5.08 17.90
C ARG A 157 5.28 -6.22 16.88
N PHE A 158 4.14 -6.83 16.53
CA PHE A 158 4.04 -7.68 15.36
C PHE A 158 4.07 -6.82 14.07
N SER A 159 4.68 -7.38 13.04
CA SER A 159 5.10 -6.76 11.78
C SER A 159 3.95 -6.19 10.94
N ILE A 160 4.12 -4.95 10.47
CA ILE A 160 3.28 -4.26 9.46
C ILE A 160 3.50 -4.89 8.07
N THR A 161 2.92 -6.06 7.81
CA THR A 161 2.99 -6.72 6.49
C THR A 161 1.71 -7.47 6.12
N GLU A 162 0.69 -7.46 6.97
CA GLU A 162 -0.58 -8.15 6.70
C GLU A 162 -1.63 -7.13 6.24
N GLU A 163 -2.22 -7.39 5.08
CA GLU A 163 -3.37 -6.65 4.56
C GLU A 163 -4.63 -7.07 5.31
N TYR A 164 -5.48 -6.12 5.65
CA TYR A 164 -6.75 -6.36 6.32
C TYR A 164 -7.90 -5.75 5.54
N ILE A 165 -9.06 -6.41 5.55
CA ILE A 165 -10.33 -5.85 5.09
C ILE A 165 -11.10 -5.33 6.31
N ILE A 166 -11.47 -4.05 6.28
CA ILE A 166 -12.46 -3.47 7.18
C ILE A 166 -13.85 -3.79 6.66
N ILE A 167 -14.71 -4.30 7.54
CA ILE A 167 -16.09 -4.68 7.27
C ILE A 167 -17.01 -3.86 8.19
N GLY A 168 -17.91 -3.07 7.60
CA GLY A 168 -18.94 -2.32 8.33
C GLY A 168 -18.38 -1.32 9.34
N GLU A 169 -17.20 -0.74 9.06
CA GLU A 169 -16.47 0.23 9.90
C GLU A 169 -16.17 -0.23 11.33
N LYS A 170 -16.41 -1.49 11.67
CA LYS A 170 -16.29 -2.01 13.05
C LYS A 170 -15.36 -3.20 13.15
N LEU A 171 -15.31 -4.02 12.10
CA LEU A 171 -14.58 -5.28 12.09
C LEU A 171 -13.40 -5.19 11.13
N ALA A 172 -12.33 -5.91 11.45
CA ALA A 172 -11.18 -6.10 10.57
C ALA A 172 -10.88 -7.59 10.45
N VAL A 173 -10.54 -8.05 9.25
CA VAL A 173 -10.13 -9.43 8.99
C VAL A 173 -8.88 -9.44 8.12
N SER A 174 -7.96 -10.37 8.35
CA SER A 174 -6.82 -10.57 7.44
C SER A 174 -7.35 -10.87 6.04
N PHE A 175 -6.82 -10.18 5.02
CA PHE A 175 -7.20 -10.37 3.62
C PHE A 175 -7.09 -11.85 3.20
N LYS A 176 -6.09 -12.57 3.72
CA LYS A 176 -5.87 -14.00 3.44
C LYS A 176 -7.01 -14.91 3.92
N LYS A 177 -7.80 -14.45 4.90
CA LYS A 177 -8.93 -15.20 5.46
C LYS A 177 -10.24 -14.89 4.73
N VAL A 178 -10.28 -13.86 3.89
CA VAL A 178 -11.43 -13.53 3.06
C VAL A 178 -11.49 -14.51 1.90
N LYS A 179 -12.55 -15.31 1.84
CA LYS A 179 -12.75 -16.31 0.78
C LYS A 179 -13.35 -15.69 -0.46
N ASN A 180 -14.30 -14.78 -0.28
CA ASN A 180 -14.96 -14.09 -1.39
C ASN A 180 -15.72 -12.84 -0.92
N ILE A 181 -16.07 -11.98 -1.87
CA ILE A 181 -17.01 -10.87 -1.67
C ILE A 181 -18.11 -11.02 -2.71
N LEU A 182 -19.34 -11.22 -2.25
CA LEU A 182 -20.49 -11.54 -3.09
C LEU A 182 -21.53 -10.41 -3.04
N PRO A 183 -22.34 -10.19 -4.10
CA PRO A 183 -23.46 -9.26 -4.03
C PRO A 183 -24.56 -9.82 -3.11
N SER A 184 -25.20 -8.98 -2.29
CA SER A 184 -26.22 -9.42 -1.33
C SER A 184 -27.50 -9.96 -1.98
N SER A 185 -27.70 -9.71 -3.28
CA SER A 185 -28.84 -10.22 -4.05
C SER A 185 -28.91 -11.75 -4.15
N ILE A 186 -27.81 -12.46 -3.89
CA ILE A 186 -27.78 -13.93 -3.90
C ILE A 186 -28.15 -14.52 -2.52
N MET A 187 -28.32 -13.68 -1.50
CA MET A 187 -28.66 -14.11 -0.16
C MET A 187 -30.11 -14.59 -0.10
N ILE A 188 -30.32 -15.71 0.59
CA ILE A 188 -31.65 -16.18 0.94
C ILE A 188 -31.97 -15.61 2.33
N HIS A 189 -32.96 -14.72 2.38
CA HIS A 189 -33.39 -14.09 3.63
C HIS A 189 -34.08 -15.11 4.53
N PHE A 190 -33.52 -15.31 5.71
CA PHE A 190 -34.09 -16.14 6.77
C PHE A 190 -33.63 -15.58 8.12
N LYS A 191 -34.45 -14.68 8.65
CA LYS A 191 -34.06 -13.86 9.79
C LYS A 191 -34.20 -14.62 11.10
N THR A 192 -33.15 -14.58 11.89
CA THR A 192 -33.08 -15.06 13.28
C THR A 192 -32.58 -13.93 14.17
N ASP A 193 -32.47 -14.17 15.47
CA ASP A 193 -31.94 -13.16 16.40
C ASP A 193 -30.48 -12.79 16.10
N GLU A 194 -29.71 -13.69 15.48
CA GLU A 194 -28.27 -13.51 15.22
C GLU A 194 -27.91 -13.31 13.74
N PHE A 195 -28.76 -13.74 12.80
CA PHE A 195 -28.46 -13.77 11.37
C PHE A 195 -29.62 -13.25 10.52
N ASP A 196 -29.30 -12.57 9.41
CA ASP A 196 -30.27 -12.01 8.46
C ASP A 196 -30.65 -12.98 7.33
N GLY A 197 -29.88 -14.06 7.18
CA GLY A 197 -30.11 -15.09 6.19
C GLY A 197 -28.90 -16.00 5.99
N PHE A 198 -28.82 -16.59 4.81
CA PHE A 198 -27.72 -17.46 4.41
C PHE A 198 -27.38 -17.30 2.92
N VAL A 199 -26.16 -17.73 2.56
CA VAL A 199 -25.68 -17.79 1.19
C VAL A 199 -25.15 -19.18 0.89
N ASP A 200 -25.38 -19.67 -0.31
CA ASP A 200 -24.78 -20.91 -0.80
C ASP A 200 -23.44 -20.59 -1.48
N TYR A 201 -22.34 -20.90 -0.80
CA TYR A 201 -20.98 -20.71 -1.29
C TYR A 201 -20.13 -21.91 -0.88
N GLU A 202 -20.05 -22.91 -1.77
CA GLU A 202 -19.47 -24.26 -1.53
C GLU A 202 -20.20 -25.08 -0.44
N LYS A 203 -20.82 -24.40 0.52
CA LYS A 203 -21.73 -24.87 1.56
C LYS A 203 -22.66 -23.73 1.96
N VAL A 204 -23.73 -24.05 2.69
CA VAL A 204 -24.64 -23.04 3.25
C VAL A 204 -23.96 -22.31 4.41
N LEU A 205 -23.76 -21.01 4.24
CA LEU A 205 -23.12 -20.13 5.22
C LEU A 205 -24.14 -19.13 5.77
N PRO A 206 -24.27 -18.99 7.10
CA PRO A 206 -25.11 -17.95 7.69
C PRO A 206 -24.49 -16.56 7.50
N VAL A 207 -25.33 -15.54 7.37
CA VAL A 207 -24.94 -14.15 7.09
C VAL A 207 -25.40 -13.24 8.22
N LYS A 208 -24.46 -12.50 8.82
CA LYS A 208 -24.73 -11.42 9.78
C LYS A 208 -24.90 -10.10 9.04
N ASP A 209 -25.94 -9.36 9.37
CA ASP A 209 -26.12 -8.00 8.84
C ASP A 209 -25.47 -6.96 9.77
N LEU A 210 -24.64 -6.09 9.19
CA LEU A 210 -23.97 -5.01 9.92
C LEU A 210 -24.61 -3.65 9.67
N ASP A 211 -25.04 -3.39 8.44
CA ASP A 211 -25.56 -2.09 8.00
C ASP A 211 -26.59 -2.15 6.85
N GLY A 212 -27.07 -3.34 6.46
CA GLY A 212 -28.06 -3.52 5.40
C GLY A 212 -27.48 -3.47 3.98
N GLY A 213 -26.16 -3.47 3.82
CA GLY A 213 -25.52 -3.18 2.54
C GLY A 213 -25.65 -4.23 1.43
N LYS A 214 -25.01 -3.92 0.31
CA LYS A 214 -25.13 -4.60 -0.98
C LYS A 214 -24.10 -5.70 -1.19
N PHE A 215 -23.16 -5.87 -0.27
CA PHE A 215 -22.11 -6.87 -0.37
C PHE A 215 -22.13 -7.81 0.83
N ILE A 216 -21.63 -9.03 0.64
CA ILE A 216 -21.43 -10.06 1.65
C ILE A 216 -19.97 -10.48 1.60
N VAL A 217 -19.23 -10.20 2.66
CA VAL A 217 -17.84 -10.64 2.83
C VAL A 217 -17.83 -12.01 3.47
N ILE A 218 -17.30 -13.01 2.77
CA ILE A 218 -17.19 -14.39 3.26
C ILE A 218 -15.86 -14.55 3.98
N VAL A 219 -15.93 -14.81 5.28
CA VAL A 219 -14.78 -15.13 6.15
C VAL A 219 -15.01 -16.53 6.71
N GLU A 220 -14.21 -17.48 6.24
CA GLU A 220 -14.29 -18.91 6.59
C GLU A 220 -15.70 -19.51 6.53
N ASN A 221 -16.41 -19.53 7.67
CA ASN A 221 -17.71 -20.18 7.86
C ASN A 221 -18.85 -19.17 8.05
N LEU A 222 -18.62 -17.88 7.77
CA LEU A 222 -19.58 -16.81 8.02
C LEU A 222 -19.56 -15.73 6.94
N GLY A 223 -20.73 -15.21 6.60
CA GLY A 223 -20.89 -14.02 5.77
C GLY A 223 -21.18 -12.77 6.60
N TYR A 224 -20.62 -11.63 6.20
CA TYR A 224 -20.94 -10.31 6.78
C TYR A 224 -21.51 -9.40 5.70
N ARG A 225 -22.77 -8.99 5.86
CA ARG A 225 -23.44 -8.08 4.93
C ARG A 225 -23.10 -6.63 5.29
N THR A 226 -22.50 -5.92 4.34
CA THR A 226 -22.13 -4.50 4.50
C THR A 226 -22.04 -3.76 3.17
N ASP A 227 -22.19 -2.43 3.18
CA ASP A 227 -21.82 -1.55 2.07
C ASP A 227 -20.36 -1.06 2.17
N ASN A 228 -19.78 -1.15 3.37
CA ASN A 228 -18.52 -0.53 3.73
C ASN A 228 -17.41 -1.59 3.81
N ILE A 229 -16.74 -1.80 2.68
CA ILE A 229 -15.59 -2.69 2.55
C ILE A 229 -14.37 -1.87 2.16
N ARG A 230 -13.32 -1.91 2.97
CA ARG A 230 -12.08 -1.18 2.66
C ARG A 230 -10.84 -2.00 2.99
N LEU A 231 -9.91 -2.09 2.05
CA LEU A 231 -8.60 -2.65 2.29
C LEU A 231 -7.73 -1.64 3.07
N THR A 232 -7.02 -2.10 4.10
CA THR A 232 -6.13 -1.29 4.91
C THR A 232 -4.96 -2.10 5.45
N PHE A 233 -3.98 -1.38 5.96
CA PHE A 233 -2.91 -1.91 6.80
C PHE A 233 -3.08 -1.35 8.21
N GLY A 234 -2.52 -2.05 9.20
CA GLY A 234 -2.58 -1.60 10.58
C GLY A 234 -1.72 -2.44 11.51
N ASN A 235 -1.65 -2.01 12.77
CA ASN A 235 -0.99 -2.75 13.84
C ASN A 235 -2.01 -3.60 14.58
N VAL A 236 -1.70 -4.87 14.80
CA VAL A 236 -2.52 -5.71 15.67
C VAL A 236 -2.18 -5.41 17.13
N LEU A 237 -3.18 -4.95 17.87
CA LEU A 237 -3.14 -4.74 19.31
C LEU A 237 -3.90 -5.87 19.99
N THR A 238 -3.34 -6.40 21.08
CA THR A 238 -4.00 -7.41 21.91
C THR A 238 -4.31 -6.83 23.27
N HIS A 239 -5.58 -6.78 23.64
CA HIS A 239 -6.06 -6.32 24.93
C HIS A 239 -6.52 -7.49 25.78
N LYS A 240 -6.08 -7.52 27.04
CA LYS A 240 -6.57 -8.49 28.04
C LYS A 240 -7.87 -7.97 28.66
N THR A 241 -8.95 -8.72 28.52
CA THR A 241 -10.26 -8.43 29.10
C THR A 241 -10.59 -9.41 30.23
N ALA A 242 -11.72 -9.21 30.92
CA ALA A 242 -12.18 -10.15 31.96
C ALA A 242 -12.49 -11.55 31.39
N ASP A 243 -12.87 -11.63 30.11
CA ASP A 243 -13.31 -12.84 29.44
C ASP A 243 -12.22 -13.47 28.53
N GLY A 244 -11.01 -12.90 28.49
CA GLY A 244 -9.89 -13.44 27.72
C GLY A 244 -8.99 -12.38 27.09
N PHE A 245 -8.65 -12.59 25.81
CA PHE A 245 -7.89 -11.65 25.01
C PHE A 245 -8.72 -11.23 23.80
N GLU A 246 -8.84 -9.93 23.57
CA GLU A 246 -9.43 -9.36 22.36
C GLU A 246 -8.33 -8.75 21.49
N THR A 247 -8.44 -8.95 20.19
CA THR A 247 -7.51 -8.38 19.20
C THR A 247 -8.19 -7.26 18.42
N TYR A 248 -7.43 -6.20 18.16
CA TYR A 248 -7.86 -5.01 17.44
C TYR A 248 -6.83 -4.64 16.39
N LEU A 249 -7.30 -4.13 15.25
CA LEU A 249 -6.47 -3.52 14.23
C LEU A 249 -6.48 -2.00 14.41
N GLU A 250 -5.33 -1.43 14.76
CA GLU A 250 -5.11 0.01 14.78
C GLU A 250 -4.66 0.50 13.41
N THR A 251 -5.41 1.45 12.85
CA THR A 251 -5.12 2.09 11.56
C THR A 251 -5.08 3.61 11.73
N PRO A 252 -4.52 4.38 10.78
CA PRO A 252 -4.61 5.84 10.80
C PRO A 252 -6.05 6.39 10.83
N SER A 253 -7.02 5.59 10.37
CA SER A 253 -8.44 5.95 10.28
C SER A 253 -9.28 5.52 11.49
N GLY A 254 -8.70 4.80 12.45
CA GLY A 254 -9.42 4.29 13.62
C GLY A 254 -9.00 2.89 14.03
N MET A 255 -9.64 2.39 15.08
CA MET A 255 -9.45 1.03 15.59
C MET A 255 -10.65 0.14 15.27
N TYR A 256 -10.36 -1.09 14.85
CA TYR A 256 -11.38 -2.06 14.43
C TYR A 256 -11.18 -3.37 15.17
N LYS A 257 -12.25 -4.04 15.57
CA LYS A 257 -12.15 -5.35 16.24
C LYS A 257 -11.70 -6.40 15.23
N LEU A 258 -10.61 -7.09 15.52
CA LEU A 258 -10.09 -8.12 14.64
C LEU A 258 -10.91 -9.39 14.85
N ILE A 259 -11.44 -9.93 13.76
CA ILE A 259 -12.15 -11.21 13.74
C ILE A 259 -11.19 -12.26 13.15
N GLU A 260 -10.95 -13.32 13.93
CA GLU A 260 -10.10 -14.44 13.52
C GLU A 260 -10.87 -15.49 12.74
#